data_AF-A0AAJ1TMV6-F1
#
_entry.id   AF-A0AAJ1TMV6-F1
#
_cell.length_a   1.000
_cell.length_b   1.000
_cell.length_c   1.000
_cell.angle_alpha   90.00
_cell.angle_beta   90.00
_cell.angle_gamma   90.00
#
_symmetry.space_group_name_H-M   'P 1'
#
loop_
_entity.id
_entity.type
_entity.pdbx_description
1 polymer ?
#
loop_
_entity_poly.entity_id
_entity_poly.type
_entity_poly.pdbx_seq_one_letter_code
_entity_poly.pdbx_strand_id
1 'polypeptide(L)' 'MAEIINLRQVRKAKTRAAEDAKAEENRIAFGRPKKAKTLQQRRKALEIERHEGHRLERGEPEPDSSP' A
#
# COMPACT_ATOMS: atom_id res chain seq x y z
N MET A 1 -1.37 24.26 39.82
CA MET A 1 0.08 24.21 39.50
C MET A 1 0.18 23.93 38.01
N ALA A 2 0.80 24.80 37.22
CA ALA A 2 0.90 24.60 35.77
C ALA A 2 2.21 23.87 35.45
N GLU A 3 2.13 22.85 34.61
CA GLU A 3 3.31 22.13 34.15
C GLU A 3 4.01 22.93 33.05
N ILE A 4 5.23 23.38 33.32
CA ILE A 4 6.02 24.15 32.37
C ILE A 4 6.72 23.15 31.44
N ILE A 5 6.17 22.97 30.24
CA ILE A 5 6.74 22.08 29.23
C ILE A 5 7.61 22.82 28.21
N ASN A 6 8.69 22.18 27.79
CA ASN A 6 9.59 22.72 26.79
C ASN A 6 9.10 22.40 25.37
N LEU A 7 8.52 23.39 24.69
CA LEU A 7 7.98 23.23 23.34
C LEU A 7 9.04 22.82 22.29
N ARG A 8 10.32 23.17 22.48
CA ARG A 8 11.40 22.74 21.57
C ARG A 8 11.63 21.23 21.65
N GLN A 9 11.61 20.68 22.86
CA GLN A 9 11.75 19.24 23.07
C GLN A 9 10.56 18.49 22.49
N VAL A 10 9.34 19.00 22.71
CA VAL A 10 8.10 18.41 22.14
C VAL A 10 8.15 18.38 20.61
N ARG A 11 8.54 19.49 19.96
CA ARG A 11 8.68 19.52 18.50
C ARG A 11 9.73 18.52 18.01
N LYS A 12 10.88 18.44 18.68
CA LYS A 12 11.95 17.49 18.34
C LYS A 12 11.51 16.04 18.50
N ALA A 13 10.72 15.74 19.54
CA ALA A 13 10.14 14.42 19.73
C ALA A 13 9.16 14.07 18.60
N LYS A 14 8.30 15.02 18.20
CA LYS A 14 7.38 14.84 17.08
C LYS A 14 8.09 14.59 15.75
N THR A 15 9.17 15.32 15.46
CA THR A 15 9.94 15.11 14.22
C THR A 15 10.60 13.74 14.21
N ARG A 16 11.22 13.33 15.33
CA ARG A 16 11.83 11.99 15.47
C ARG A 16 10.81 10.87 15.29
N ALA A 17 9.64 10.97 15.94
CA ALA A 17 8.58 9.98 15.78
C ALA A 17 8.10 9.84 14.32
N ALA A 18 8.02 10.96 13.59
CA ALA A 18 7.66 10.94 12.17
C ALA A 18 8.75 10.29 11.29
N GLU A 19 10.03 10.50 11.61
CA GLU A 19 11.16 9.85 10.93
C GLU A 19 11.20 8.35 11.22
N ASP A 20 10.94 7.94 12.47
CA ASP A 20 10.90 6.53 12.88
C ASP A 20 9.77 5.78 12.17
N ALA A 21 8.57 6.36 12.08
CA ALA A 21 7.45 5.78 11.35
C ALA A 21 7.78 5.58 9.86
N LYS A 22 8.39 6.59 9.22
CA LYS A 22 8.87 6.47 7.82
C LYS A 22 9.96 5.40 7.69
N ALA A 23 10.86 5.29 8.65
CA ALA A 23 11.90 4.28 8.64
C ALA A 23 11.31 2.86 8.75
N GLU A 24 10.26 2.68 9.55
CA GLU A 24 9.54 1.41 9.68
C GLU A 24 8.80 1.04 8.39
N GLU A 25 8.07 1.98 7.79
CA GLU A 25 7.46 1.82 6.47
C GLU A 25 8.51 1.42 5.42
N ASN A 26 9.66 2.09 5.42
CA ASN A 26 10.76 1.78 4.50
C ASN A 26 11.39 0.41 4.78
N ARG A 27 11.49 -0.04 6.03
CA ARG A 27 11.94 -1.41 6.34
C ARG A 27 10.95 -2.45 5.82
N ILE A 28 9.65 -2.17 5.89
CA ILE A 28 8.62 -3.07 5.36
C ILE A 28 8.65 -3.07 3.81
N ALA A 29 8.77 -1.90 3.20
CA ALA A 29 8.73 -1.71 1.75
C ALA A 29 10.03 -2.18 1.05
N PHE A 30 11.18 -1.91 1.66
CA PHE A 30 12.51 -2.09 1.07
C PHE A 30 13.41 -3.10 1.80
N GLY A 31 13.08 -3.48 3.04
CA GLY A 31 13.83 -4.48 3.81
C GLY A 31 13.53 -5.94 3.40
N ARG A 32 12.57 -6.17 2.50
CA ARG A 32 12.36 -7.51 1.94
C ARG A 32 13.49 -7.86 0.95
N PRO A 33 14.12 -9.04 1.08
CA PRO A 33 15.17 -9.46 0.15
C PRO A 33 14.61 -9.55 -1.28
N LYS A 34 15.44 -9.21 -2.27
CA LYS A 34 15.07 -9.15 -3.69
C LYS A 34 14.33 -10.42 -4.16
N LYS A 35 14.77 -11.59 -3.69
CA LYS A 35 14.15 -12.91 -3.98
C LYS A 35 12.68 -13.00 -3.52
N ALA A 36 12.34 -12.43 -2.35
CA ALA A 36 10.98 -12.42 -1.83
C ALA A 36 10.08 -11.45 -2.62
N LYS A 37 10.61 -10.29 -3.00
CA LYS A 37 9.89 -9.31 -3.84
C LYS A 37 9.57 -9.89 -5.22
N THR A 38 10.54 -10.56 -5.86
CA THR A 38 10.33 -11.19 -7.18
C THR A 38 9.34 -12.36 -7.11
N LEU A 39 9.36 -13.14 -6.03
CA LEU A 39 8.39 -14.23 -5.84
C LEU A 39 6.96 -13.69 -5.69
N GLN A 40 6.78 -12.61 -4.91
CA GLN A 40 5.47 -11.97 -4.75
C GLN A 40 4.97 -11.38 -6.06
N GLN A 41 5.84 -10.72 -6.84
CA GLN A 41 5.49 -10.18 -8.16
C GLN A 41 5.07 -11.28 -9.14
N ARG A 42 5.81 -12.39 -9.19
CA ARG A 42 5.45 -13.54 -10.03
C ARG A 42 4.11 -14.16 -9.63
N ARG A 43 3.84 -14.29 -8.33
CA ARG A 43 2.55 -14.77 -7.83
C ARG A 43 1.41 -13.85 -8.25
N LYS A 44 1.57 -12.53 -8.08
CA LYS A 44 0.58 -11.55 -8.54
C LYS A 44 0.35 -11.61 -10.05
N ALA A 45 1.42 -11.76 -10.84
CA ALA A 45 1.31 -11.89 -12.30
C ALA A 45 0.50 -13.14 -12.69
N LEU A 46 0.76 -14.29 -12.06
CA LEU A 46 0.00 -15.53 -12.28
C LEU A 46 -1.46 -15.39 -11.86
N GLU A 47 -1.73 -14.70 -10.75
CA GLU A 47 -3.11 -14.42 -10.31
C GLU A 47 -3.83 -13.52 -11.32
N ILE A 48 -3.19 -12.44 -11.78
CA ILE A 48 -3.75 -11.56 -12.81
C ILE A 48 -4.01 -12.34 -14.09
N GLU A 49 -3.05 -13.13 -14.57
CA GLU A 49 -3.21 -13.94 -15.78
C GLU A 49 -4.36 -14.95 -15.64
N ARG A 50 -4.51 -15.58 -14.48
CA ARG A 50 -5.66 -16.46 -14.19
C ARG A 50 -6.97 -15.69 -14.17
N HIS A 51 -7.02 -14.52 -13.53
CA HIS A 51 -8.22 -13.70 -13.48
C HIS A 51 -8.62 -13.18 -14.86
N GLU A 52 -7.67 -12.73 -15.66
CA GLU A 52 -7.89 -12.25 -17.03
C GLU A 52 -8.27 -13.41 -17.97
N GLY A 53 -7.63 -14.58 -17.87
CA GLY A 53 -7.97 -15.76 -18.67
C GLY A 53 -9.37 -16.32 -18.37
N HIS A 54 -9.93 -16.01 -17.20
CA HIS A 54 -11.31 -16.35 -16.82
C HIS A 54 -12.25 -15.14 -16.86
N ARG A 55 -11.81 -14.00 -17.40
CA ARG A 55 -12.64 -12.82 -17.53
C ARG A 55 -13.62 -13.04 -18.69
N LEU A 56 -14.86 -13.36 -18.35
CA LEU A 56 -15.96 -13.23 -19.28
C LEU A 56 -16.12 -11.74 -19.55
N GLU A 57 -15.83 -11.29 -20.78
CA GLU A 57 -16.21 -9.95 -21.22
C GLU A 57 -17.72 -9.86 -21.03
N ARG A 58 -18.14 -9.12 -20.01
CA ARG A 58 -19.54 -8.78 -19.83
C ARG A 58 -19.86 -7.86 -20.99
N GLY A 59 -20.39 -8.43 -22.08
CA GLY A 59 -20.91 -7.68 -23.19
C GLY A 59 -21.77 -6.56 -22.65
N GLU A 60 -21.52 -5.36 -23.16
CA GLU A 60 -22.27 -4.13 -22.91
C GLU A 60 -23.77 -4.48 -22.76
N PRO A 61 -24.48 -3.98 -21.73
CA PRO A 61 -25.94 -4.04 -21.76
C PRO A 61 -26.41 -3.14 -22.90
N GLU A 62 -26.74 -3.75 -24.05
CA GLU A 62 -27.43 -3.12 -25.18
C GLU A 62 -28.67 -2.37 -24.64
N PRO A 63 -28.74 -1.05 -24.79
CA PRO A 63 -29.87 -0.26 -24.32
C PRO A 63 -31.04 -0.36 -25.30
N ASP A 64 -32.22 -0.65 -24.75
CA ASP A 64 -33.55 -0.51 -25.36
C ASP A 64 -33.83 -1.20 -26.70
N SER A 65 -34.64 -2.26 -26.64
CA SER A 65 -35.75 -2.40 -27.60
C SER A 65 -36.93 -3.15 -26.98
N SER A 66 -37.92 -2.39 -26.52
CA SER A 66 -39.33 -2.83 -26.45
C SER A 66 -39.96 -2.69 -27.83
N PRO A 67 -40.95 -3.53 -28.16
CA PRO A 67 -42.35 -3.14 -27.94
C PRO A 67 -43.18 -4.17 -27.15
#